data_AF-A0A1J1E319-F1
#
_entry.id   AF-A0A1J1E319-F1
#
_cell.length_a   1.000
_cell.length_b   1.000
_cell.length_c   1.000
_cell.angle_alpha   90.00
_cell.angle_beta   90.00
_cell.angle_gamma   90.00
#
_symmetry.space_group_name_H-M   'P 1'
#
loop_
_entity.id
_entity.type
_entity.pdbx_description
1 polymer ?
#
loop_
_entity_poly.entity_id
_entity_poly.type
_entity_poly.pdbx_seq_one_letter_code
_entity_poly.pdbx_strand_id
1 'polypeptide(L)'
;MWLSAQQVVDHNTIARFRSKKLKTIFKDIFKQVVLLLADEALLTLKEVFTDGTKIESMAGRYTFVWGNAIKTRKEKMSEQLENMWQYAQSIADEEDLDPTPQDFSKIDKEKVEKTATKINKILKGNTKASSKAKAKARYMEKNFPINLEKYQQQEQMIS
;
A
#
# COMPACT_ATOMS: atom_id res chain seq x y z
N MET A 1 52.43 -0.94 -1.12
CA MET A 1 51.27 -0.49 -1.92
C MET A 1 51.78 0.06 -3.26
N TRP A 2 51.20 -0.31 -4.40
CA TRP A 2 51.72 0.08 -5.73
C TRP A 2 51.74 1.60 -5.94
N LEU A 3 50.68 2.28 -5.49
CA LEU A 3 50.55 3.75 -5.54
C LEU A 3 51.58 4.51 -4.67
N SER A 4 52.25 3.84 -3.73
CA SER A 4 53.29 4.45 -2.88
C SER A 4 54.70 3.97 -3.24
N ALA A 5 54.92 3.47 -4.46
CA ALA A 5 56.20 2.89 -4.87
C ALA A 5 56.72 1.83 -3.87
N GLN A 6 55.81 0.99 -3.35
CA GLN A 6 56.08 0.00 -2.31
C GLN A 6 56.54 0.53 -0.94
N GLN A 7 56.54 1.84 -0.71
CA GLN A 7 56.83 2.38 0.62
C GLN A 7 55.74 2.00 1.63
N VAL A 8 56.18 1.58 2.81
CA VAL A 8 55.33 1.26 3.96
C VAL A 8 55.12 2.55 4.76
N VAL A 9 53.89 3.06 4.72
CA VAL A 9 53.48 4.26 5.44
C VAL A 9 52.90 3.90 6.80
N ASP A 10 53.33 4.61 7.84
CA ASP A 10 52.79 4.45 9.20
C ASP A 10 51.30 4.85 9.28
N HIS A 11 50.57 4.21 10.19
CA HIS A 11 49.15 4.44 10.46
C HIS A 11 48.86 5.93 10.71
N ASN A 12 49.72 6.62 11.46
CA ASN A 12 49.54 8.05 11.75
C ASN A 12 49.61 8.92 10.48
N THR A 13 50.46 8.53 9.53
CA THR A 13 50.61 9.24 8.25
C THR A 13 49.35 9.08 7.41
N ILE A 14 48.79 7.86 7.34
CA ILE A 14 47.54 7.58 6.64
C ILE A 14 46.37 8.32 7.30
N ALA A 15 46.26 8.28 8.63
CA ALA A 15 45.22 8.97 9.37
C ALA A 15 45.26 10.50 9.16
N ARG A 16 46.46 11.09 9.18
CA ARG A 16 46.67 12.52 8.92
C ARG A 16 46.33 12.89 7.48
N PHE A 17 46.67 12.04 6.52
CA PHE A 17 46.30 12.24 5.11
C PHE A 17 44.78 12.22 4.93
N ARG A 18 44.10 11.21 5.50
CA ARG A 18 42.63 11.08 5.44
C ARG A 18 41.91 12.27 6.06
N SER A 19 42.34 12.70 7.25
CA SER A 19 41.68 13.75 8.03
C SER A 19 41.97 15.18 7.56
N LYS A 20 43.16 15.45 7.00
CA LYS A 20 43.57 16.81 6.62
C LYS A 20 43.58 17.04 5.12
N LYS A 21 44.16 16.12 4.34
CA LYS A 21 44.41 16.32 2.90
C LYS A 21 43.25 15.85 2.03
N LEU A 22 42.63 14.72 2.39
CA LEU A 22 41.52 14.16 1.63
C LEU A 22 40.15 14.74 2.02
N LYS A 23 40.02 15.40 3.17
CA LYS A 23 38.72 15.80 3.74
C LYS A 23 37.79 16.53 2.76
N THR A 24 38.34 17.43 1.94
CA THR A 24 37.53 18.25 1.02
C THR A 24 37.17 17.53 -0.28
N ILE A 25 38.10 16.74 -0.83
CA ILE A 25 37.99 16.14 -2.18
C ILE A 25 37.44 14.71 -2.13
N PHE A 26 37.58 14.02 -0.98
CA PHE A 26 37.22 12.62 -0.83
C PHE A 26 35.76 12.35 -1.17
N LYS A 27 34.85 13.26 -0.80
CA LYS A 27 33.43 13.11 -1.12
C LYS A 27 33.17 13.05 -2.63
N ASP A 28 33.86 13.89 -3.40
CA ASP A 28 33.68 13.97 -4.85
C ASP A 28 34.24 12.73 -5.55
N ILE A 29 35.43 12.28 -5.14
CA ILE A 29 36.04 11.04 -5.66
C ILE A 29 35.17 9.83 -5.28
N PHE A 30 34.74 9.75 -4.03
CA PHE A 30 33.89 8.66 -3.56
C PHE A 30 32.58 8.60 -4.35
N LYS A 31 31.95 9.76 -4.61
CA LYS A 31 30.75 9.85 -5.45
C LYS A 31 31.00 9.31 -6.86
N GLN A 32 32.10 9.70 -7.50
CA GLN A 32 32.44 9.22 -8.86
C GLN A 32 32.64 7.70 -8.90
N VAL A 33 33.32 7.14 -7.90
CA VAL A 33 33.53 5.68 -7.80
C VAL A 33 32.20 4.95 -7.60
N VAL A 34 31.33 5.45 -6.73
CA VAL A 34 30.01 4.84 -6.47
C VAL A 34 29.12 4.90 -7.72
N LEU A 35 29.14 6.01 -8.46
CA LEU A 35 28.41 6.13 -9.72
C LEU A 35 28.93 5.16 -10.79
N LEU A 36 30.25 5.05 -10.95
CA LEU A 36 30.86 4.10 -11.88
C LEU A 36 30.46 2.65 -11.56
N LEU A 37 30.48 2.27 -10.28
CA LEU A 37 30.07 0.92 -9.85
C LEU A 37 28.58 0.66 -10.06
N ALA A 38 27.75 1.70 -9.96
CA ALA A 38 26.32 1.61 -10.24
C ALA A 38 26.05 1.46 -11.75
N ASP A 39 26.78 2.20 -12.60
CA ASP A 39 26.67 2.12 -14.06
C ASP A 39 27.09 0.74 -14.59
N GLU A 40 28.12 0.14 -13.99
CA GLU A 40 28.57 -1.23 -14.30
C GLU A 40 27.67 -2.32 -13.68
N ALA A 41 26.54 -1.96 -13.07
CA ALA A 41 25.61 -2.86 -12.38
C ALA A 41 26.23 -3.73 -11.27
N LEU A 42 27.42 -3.34 -10.76
CA LEU A 42 28.11 -4.02 -9.66
C LEU A 42 27.55 -3.61 -8.29
N LEU A 43 26.80 -2.51 -8.22
CA LEU A 43 26.18 -2.01 -6.99
C LEU A 43 24.81 -1.38 -7.27
N THR A 44 23.84 -1.62 -6.39
CA THR A 44 22.50 -1.02 -6.49
C THR A 44 22.35 0.14 -5.51
N LEU A 45 22.03 1.34 -6.01
CA LEU A 45 21.86 2.55 -5.18
C LEU A 45 20.54 2.60 -4.38
N LYS A 46 19.67 1.58 -4.50
CA LYS A 46 18.40 1.49 -3.77
C LYS A 46 18.56 1.10 -2.30
N GLU A 47 19.66 0.43 -1.95
CA GLU A 47 19.91 -0.07 -0.60
C GLU A 47 21.23 0.52 -0.08
N VAL A 48 21.21 1.11 1.12
CA VAL A 48 22.40 1.68 1.76
C VAL A 48 22.69 0.92 3.05
N PHE A 49 23.95 0.50 3.19
CA PHE A 49 24.46 -0.20 4.36
C PHE A 49 25.44 0.73 5.08
N THR A 50 25.02 1.34 6.19
CA THR A 50 25.90 2.24 6.97
C THR A 50 26.71 1.51 8.04
N ASP A 51 26.27 0.35 8.53
CA ASP A 51 26.96 -0.38 9.61
C ASP A 51 26.37 -1.80 9.86
N GLY A 52 26.31 -2.66 8.83
CA GLY A 52 25.64 -3.98 8.93
C GLY A 52 24.12 -3.95 9.11
N THR A 53 23.54 -2.77 9.37
CA THR A 53 22.10 -2.53 9.41
C THR A 53 21.60 -2.24 8.00
N LYS A 54 20.76 -3.13 7.48
CA LYS A 54 20.08 -2.96 6.19
C LYS A 54 19.01 -1.88 6.31
N ILE A 55 19.25 -0.69 5.76
CA ILE A 55 18.22 0.34 5.61
C ILE A 55 17.58 0.14 4.24
N GLU A 56 16.52 -0.66 4.22
CA GLU A 56 15.67 -0.83 3.03
C GLU A 56 14.78 0.41 2.90
N SER A 57 14.56 0.86 1.65
CA SER A 57 13.47 1.78 1.36
C SER A 57 12.14 1.20 1.89
N MET A 58 11.28 2.03 2.50
CA MET A 58 10.02 1.62 3.14
C MET A 58 9.06 0.81 2.24
N ALA A 59 9.30 0.80 0.93
CA ALA A 59 8.50 0.13 -0.10
C ALA A 59 8.81 -1.38 -0.33
N GLY A 60 9.77 -1.99 0.39
CA GLY A 60 10.34 -3.28 -0.05
C GLY A 60 9.68 -4.58 0.46
N ARG A 61 9.40 -4.71 1.77
CA ARG A 61 9.27 -6.07 2.35
C ARG A 61 7.91 -6.74 2.26
N TYR A 62 6.81 -5.98 2.20
CA TYR A 62 5.47 -6.56 2.31
C TYR A 62 4.43 -5.96 1.36
N THR A 63 4.86 -5.18 0.37
CA THR A 63 3.96 -4.54 -0.61
C THR A 63 3.12 -5.55 -1.38
N PHE A 64 3.69 -6.68 -1.78
CA PHE A 64 2.95 -7.77 -2.41
C PHE A 64 1.90 -8.41 -1.49
N VAL A 65 2.24 -8.62 -0.21
CA VAL A 65 1.31 -9.18 0.79
C VAL A 65 0.16 -8.21 1.04
N TRP A 66 0.45 -6.92 1.16
CA TRP A 66 -0.56 -5.88 1.38
C TRP A 66 -1.44 -5.67 0.15
N GLY A 67 -0.86 -5.67 -1.06
CA GLY A 67 -1.60 -5.63 -2.31
C GLY A 67 -2.59 -6.80 -2.44
N ASN A 68 -2.14 -8.03 -2.17
CA ASN A 68 -3.02 -9.20 -2.15
C ASN A 68 -4.11 -9.08 -1.07
N ALA A 69 -3.76 -8.61 0.13
CA ALA A 69 -4.73 -8.43 1.21
C ALA A 69 -5.81 -7.39 0.84
N ILE A 70 -5.44 -6.29 0.17
CA ILE A 70 -6.38 -5.27 -0.31
C ILE A 70 -7.32 -5.88 -1.37
N LYS A 71 -6.78 -6.63 -2.33
CA LYS A 71 -7.56 -7.32 -3.36
C LYS A 71 -8.60 -8.26 -2.75
N THR A 72 -8.18 -9.17 -1.87
CA THR A 72 -9.09 -10.11 -1.20
C THR A 72 -10.15 -9.39 -0.34
N ARG A 73 -9.80 -8.28 0.30
CA ARG A 73 -10.77 -7.48 1.09
C ARG A 73 -11.79 -6.81 0.20
N LYS A 74 -11.38 -6.23 -0.93
CA LYS A 74 -12.27 -5.68 -1.95
C LYS A 74 -13.25 -6.76 -2.44
N GLU A 75 -12.75 -7.92 -2.87
CA GLU A 75 -13.61 -9.05 -3.32
C GLU A 75 -14.64 -9.48 -2.27
N LYS A 76 -14.24 -9.58 -1.00
CA LYS A 76 -15.17 -9.89 0.11
C LYS A 76 -16.22 -8.80 0.33
N MET A 77 -15.87 -7.53 0.14
CA MET A 77 -16.83 -6.42 0.25
C MET A 77 -17.90 -6.51 -0.84
N SER A 78 -17.52 -6.78 -2.10
CA SER A 78 -18.48 -6.98 -3.19
C SER A 78 -19.41 -8.17 -2.92
N GLU A 79 -18.86 -9.29 -2.48
CA GLU A 79 -19.66 -10.49 -2.15
C GLU A 79 -20.64 -10.22 -1.00
N GLN A 80 -20.21 -9.50 0.04
CA GLN A 80 -21.07 -9.15 1.16
C GLN A 80 -22.19 -8.17 0.77
N LEU A 81 -21.90 -7.25 -0.16
CA LEU A 81 -22.86 -6.28 -0.66
C LEU A 81 -23.91 -6.96 -1.55
N GLU A 82 -23.49 -7.83 -2.46
CA GLU A 82 -24.37 -8.65 -3.30
C GLU A 82 -25.31 -9.52 -2.44
N ASN A 83 -24.76 -10.26 -1.47
CA ASN A 83 -25.58 -11.08 -0.57
C ASN A 83 -26.62 -10.24 0.20
N MET A 84 -26.24 -9.03 0.60
CA MET A 84 -27.17 -8.14 1.30
C MET A 84 -28.20 -7.52 0.36
N TRP A 85 -27.82 -7.27 -0.89
CA TRP A 85 -28.72 -6.81 -1.94
C TRP A 85 -29.79 -7.87 -2.24
N GLN A 86 -29.39 -9.12 -2.46
CA GLN A 86 -30.31 -10.26 -2.66
C GLN A 86 -31.26 -10.42 -1.47
N TYR A 87 -30.74 -10.32 -0.25
CA TYR A 87 -31.58 -10.37 0.95
C TYR A 87 -32.58 -9.21 1.01
N ALA A 88 -32.14 -7.98 0.75
CA ALA A 88 -33.01 -6.82 0.68
C ALA A 88 -34.09 -7.00 -0.39
N GLN A 89 -33.72 -7.54 -1.56
CA GLN A 89 -34.61 -7.81 -2.68
C GLN A 89 -35.69 -8.85 -2.33
N SER A 90 -35.33 -9.91 -1.59
CA SER A 90 -36.31 -10.93 -1.14
C SER A 90 -37.35 -10.41 -0.15
N ILE A 91 -37.08 -9.26 0.48
CA ILE A 91 -37.92 -8.67 1.53
C ILE A 91 -38.62 -7.41 1.06
N ALA A 92 -38.09 -6.74 0.04
CA ALA A 92 -38.67 -5.56 -0.59
C ALA A 92 -40.05 -5.89 -1.20
N ASP A 93 -40.97 -4.94 -1.10
CA ASP A 93 -42.26 -5.02 -1.79
C ASP A 93 -42.07 -4.64 -3.29
N GLU A 94 -42.98 -5.06 -4.16
CA GLU A 94 -42.86 -4.92 -5.64
C GLU A 94 -42.58 -3.49 -6.13
N GLU A 95 -42.99 -2.46 -5.38
CA GLU A 95 -42.73 -1.05 -5.72
C GLU A 95 -41.32 -0.55 -5.36
N ASP A 96 -40.59 -1.24 -4.47
CA ASP A 96 -39.23 -0.88 -4.04
C ASP A 96 -38.13 -1.61 -4.84
N LEU A 97 -38.54 -2.53 -5.73
CA LEU A 97 -37.68 -3.32 -6.60
C LEU A 97 -37.15 -2.46 -7.76
N ASP A 98 -35.89 -2.06 -7.66
CA ASP A 98 -35.18 -1.45 -8.80
C ASP A 98 -34.74 -2.56 -9.77
N PRO A 99 -35.09 -2.49 -11.06
CA PRO A 99 -34.83 -3.58 -12.02
C PRO A 99 -33.37 -3.71 -12.46
N THR A 100 -32.47 -2.82 -12.03
CA THR A 100 -31.06 -2.87 -12.46
C THR A 100 -30.21 -3.73 -11.51
N PRO A 101 -29.67 -4.88 -11.98
CA PRO A 101 -28.59 -5.55 -11.29
C PRO A 101 -27.40 -4.59 -11.29
N GLN A 102 -26.99 -4.10 -10.13
CA GLN A 102 -25.76 -3.33 -10.06
C GLN A 102 -24.60 -4.30 -10.26
N ASP A 103 -23.85 -4.11 -11.34
CA ASP A 103 -22.60 -4.84 -11.53
C ASP A 103 -21.58 -4.43 -10.46
N PHE A 104 -21.40 -5.31 -9.45
CA PHE A 104 -20.43 -5.13 -8.38
C PHE A 104 -19.02 -5.61 -8.75
N SER A 105 -18.78 -6.02 -10.01
CA SER A 105 -17.46 -6.45 -10.49
C SER A 105 -16.39 -5.37 -10.33
N LYS A 106 -16.79 -4.08 -10.41
CA LYS A 106 -15.91 -2.93 -10.14
C LYS A 106 -16.40 -2.15 -8.93
N ILE A 107 -15.64 -2.26 -7.84
CA ILE A 107 -15.91 -1.58 -6.58
C ILE A 107 -15.54 -0.10 -6.72
N ASP A 108 -16.53 0.69 -7.07
CA ASP A 108 -16.46 2.14 -7.08
C ASP A 108 -17.06 2.69 -5.77
N LYS A 109 -16.38 3.64 -5.13
CA LYS A 109 -16.74 4.18 -3.81
C LYS A 109 -18.16 4.75 -3.82
N GLU A 110 -18.48 5.54 -4.84
CA GLU A 110 -19.79 6.17 -4.98
C GLU A 110 -20.90 5.15 -5.19
N LYS A 111 -20.64 4.11 -5.97
CA LYS A 111 -21.62 3.05 -6.23
C LYS A 111 -21.91 2.30 -4.93
N VAL A 112 -20.88 1.84 -4.23
CA VAL A 112 -21.02 1.13 -2.95
C VAL A 112 -21.79 1.95 -1.92
N GLU A 113 -21.53 3.25 -1.82
CA GLU A 113 -22.23 4.13 -0.89
C GLU A 113 -23.72 4.25 -1.25
N LYS A 114 -24.04 4.46 -2.53
CA LYS A 114 -25.43 4.49 -3.03
C LYS A 114 -26.16 3.16 -2.80
N THR A 115 -25.50 2.03 -3.04
CA THR A 115 -26.11 0.71 -2.79
C THR A 115 -26.33 0.47 -1.30
N ALA A 116 -25.33 0.74 -0.46
CA ALA A 116 -25.39 0.48 0.97
C ALA A 116 -26.45 1.35 1.67
N THR A 117 -26.56 2.62 1.29
CA THR A 117 -27.61 3.53 1.78
C THR A 117 -29.00 3.04 1.35
N LYS A 118 -29.16 2.59 0.09
CA LYS A 118 -30.42 2.02 -0.42
C LYS A 118 -30.83 0.75 0.33
N ILE A 119 -29.91 -0.21 0.49
CA ILE A 119 -30.10 -1.42 1.30
C ILE A 119 -30.55 -1.06 2.72
N ASN A 120 -29.88 -0.12 3.37
CA ASN A 120 -30.23 0.29 4.73
C ASN A 120 -31.61 0.94 4.79
N LYS A 121 -32.01 1.70 3.76
CA LYS A 121 -33.35 2.30 3.67
C LYS A 121 -34.44 1.23 3.59
N ILE A 122 -34.29 0.26 2.68
CA ILE A 122 -35.22 -0.87 2.51
C ILE A 122 -35.35 -1.64 3.83
N LEU A 123 -34.22 -1.98 4.47
CA LEU A 123 -34.22 -2.77 5.70
C LEU A 123 -34.71 -1.99 6.93
N LYS A 124 -34.57 -0.67 6.98
CA LYS A 124 -35.10 0.16 8.09
C LYS A 124 -36.62 0.16 8.12
N GLY A 125 -37.26 0.33 6.97
CA GLY A 125 -38.73 0.40 6.83
C GLY A 125 -39.44 -0.94 6.97
N ASN A 126 -38.73 -2.05 6.71
CA ASN A 126 -39.37 -3.36 6.65
C ASN A 126 -39.37 -4.11 8.00
N THR A 127 -40.53 -4.63 8.40
CA THR A 127 -40.74 -5.41 9.64
C THR A 127 -40.27 -6.86 9.51
N LYS A 128 -40.16 -7.42 8.30
CA LYS A 128 -39.65 -8.77 8.01
C LYS A 128 -38.12 -8.87 8.10
N ALA A 129 -37.42 -7.72 8.10
CA ALA A 129 -35.97 -7.68 8.18
C ALA A 129 -35.45 -7.99 9.59
N SER A 130 -34.50 -8.92 9.70
CA SER A 130 -33.91 -9.30 11.00
C SER A 130 -33.07 -8.17 11.61
N SER A 131 -33.03 -8.08 12.95
CA SER A 131 -32.17 -7.13 13.68
C SER A 131 -30.70 -7.23 13.25
N LYS A 132 -30.22 -8.46 13.01
CA LYS A 132 -28.86 -8.74 12.52
C LYS A 132 -28.60 -8.15 11.13
N ALA A 133 -29.55 -8.27 10.21
CA ALA A 133 -29.42 -7.69 8.86
C ALA A 133 -29.43 -6.16 8.91
N LYS A 134 -30.30 -5.56 9.73
CA LYS A 134 -30.33 -4.10 9.95
C LYS A 134 -29.00 -3.58 10.52
N ALA A 135 -28.42 -4.29 11.49
CA ALA A 135 -27.12 -3.94 12.05
C ALA A 135 -26.00 -4.05 11.00
N LYS A 136 -26.02 -5.11 10.18
CA LYS A 136 -25.01 -5.31 9.12
C LYS A 136 -25.11 -4.26 8.01
N ALA A 137 -26.32 -3.85 7.61
CA ALA A 137 -26.53 -2.78 6.65
C ALA A 137 -26.00 -1.42 7.15
N ARG A 138 -26.25 -1.08 8.42
CA ARG A 138 -25.66 0.13 9.05
C ARG A 138 -24.13 0.08 9.10
N TYR A 139 -23.56 -1.10 9.37
CA TYR A 139 -22.12 -1.29 9.35
C TYR A 139 -21.55 -1.06 7.94
N MET A 140 -22.19 -1.60 6.90
CA MET A 140 -21.77 -1.44 5.52
C MET A 140 -21.78 0.03 5.10
N GLU A 141 -22.90 0.72 5.31
CA GLU A 141 -23.08 2.14 4.98
C GLU A 141 -21.98 3.02 5.59
N LYS A 142 -21.63 2.77 6.86
CA LYS A 142 -20.62 3.57 7.56
C LYS A 142 -19.17 3.19 7.21
N ASN A 143 -18.86 1.89 7.17
CA ASN A 143 -17.47 1.42 7.15
C ASN A 143 -16.93 1.11 5.76
N PHE A 144 -17.78 0.73 4.80
CA PHE A 144 -17.31 0.38 3.45
C PHE A 144 -16.67 1.57 2.73
N PRO A 145 -17.25 2.80 2.74
CA PRO A 145 -16.62 3.95 2.10
C PRO A 145 -15.27 4.33 2.73
N ILE A 146 -15.19 4.28 4.07
CA ILE A 146 -13.96 4.59 4.84
C ILE A 146 -12.86 3.58 4.51
N ASN A 147 -13.20 2.29 4.48
CA ASN A 147 -12.24 1.23 4.15
C ASN A 147 -11.74 1.34 2.71
N LEU A 148 -12.61 1.70 1.75
CA LEU A 148 -12.22 1.89 0.36
C LEU A 148 -11.24 3.05 0.19
N GLU A 149 -11.47 4.17 0.87
CA GLU A 149 -10.55 5.30 0.86
C GLU A 149 -9.19 4.94 1.46
N LYS A 150 -9.20 4.20 2.58
CA LYS A 150 -7.98 3.65 3.16
C LYS A 150 -7.23 2.73 2.19
N TYR A 151 -7.93 1.88 1.45
CA TYR A 151 -7.31 0.98 0.47
C TYR A 151 -6.72 1.75 -0.71
N GLN A 152 -7.38 2.80 -1.20
CA GLN A 152 -6.86 3.66 -2.26
C GLN A 152 -5.54 4.36 -1.84
N GLN A 153 -5.49 4.89 -0.61
CA GLN A 153 -4.26 5.49 -0.07
C GLN A 153 -3.13 4.46 0.06
N GLN A 154 -3.45 3.23 0.47
CA GLN A 154 -2.46 2.15 0.57
C GLN A 154 -1.95 1.72 -0.82
N GLU A 155 -2.82 1.67 -1.83
CA GLU A 155 -2.43 1.38 -3.21
C GLU A 155 -1.50 2.45 -3.79
N GLN A 156 -1.73 3.74 -3.50
CA GLN A 156 -0.86 4.84 -3.90
C GLN A 156 0.53 4.81 -3.26
N MET A 157 0.65 4.24 -2.05
CA MET A 157 1.97 4.07 -1.40
C MET A 157 2.72 2.83 -1.88
N ILE A 158 2.02 1.87 -2.48
CA ILE A 158 2.62 0.63 -3.03
C ILE A 158 3.08 0.84 -4.49
N SER A 159 2.37 1.68 -5.25
CA SER A 159 2.68 2.02 -6.65
C SER A 159 3.83 2.99 -6.80
#